data_AF-A0A348DA56-F1
#
_entry.id   AF-A0A348DA56-F1
#
_cell.length_a   1.000
_cell.length_b   1.000
_cell.length_c   1.000
_cell.angle_alpha   90.00
_cell.angle_beta   90.00
_cell.angle_gamma   90.00
#
_symmetry.space_group_name_H-M   'P 1'
#
loop_
_entity.id
_entity.type
_entity.pdbx_description
1 polymer ?
#
loop_
_entity_poly.entity_id
_entity_poly.type
_entity_poly.pdbx_seq_one_letter_code
_entity_poly.pdbx_strand_id
1 'polypeptide(L)'
;MLKLWKTIIRAGEVTVKYPFAPLEVCPGFRGKPELNPEQCIACGACTTACPANALTMETHPDDNARIWQLFIGRCIYCGRCEEVCPTHAIRLSEEFELAVTRKEDLYVRATFRLQHCSECHAPFAPEKSVALAAELLALHQSNPALVETLRAQANVCPACKRRAALEHRGSTNVHYYIEEQA
;
A
#
# COMPACT_ATOMS: atom_id res chain seq x y z
N MET A 1 -1.70 20.39 -57.81
CA MET A 1 -2.67 19.42 -57.25
C MET A 1 -2.16 17.97 -57.17
N LEU A 2 -1.39 17.44 -58.14
CA LEU A 2 -0.86 16.06 -58.08
C LEU A 2 0.04 15.74 -56.88
N LYS A 3 0.80 16.71 -56.36
CA LYS A 3 1.64 16.52 -55.17
C LYS A 3 0.83 16.17 -53.93
N LEU A 4 -0.35 16.78 -53.77
CA LEU A 4 -1.25 16.53 -52.64
C LEU A 4 -1.81 15.09 -52.69
N TRP A 5 -2.23 14.65 -53.87
CA TRP A 5 -2.69 13.27 -54.09
C TRP A 5 -1.60 12.24 -53.77
N LYS A 6 -0.35 12.48 -54.19
CA LYS A 6 0.79 11.61 -53.87
C LYS A 6 1.04 11.54 -52.35
N THR A 7 0.88 12.66 -51.64
CA THR A 7 1.01 12.70 -50.18
C THR A 7 -0.11 11.93 -49.49
N ILE A 8 -1.37 12.09 -49.93
CA ILE A 8 -2.53 11.39 -49.36
C ILE A 8 -2.38 9.86 -49.51
N ILE A 9 -2.03 9.39 -50.72
CA ILE A 9 -1.83 7.96 -50.97
C ILE A 9 -0.68 7.41 -50.12
N ARG A 10 0.40 8.17 -49.96
CA ARG A 10 1.56 7.75 -49.15
C ARG A 10 1.25 7.74 -47.65
N ALA A 11 0.40 8.65 -47.18
CA ALA A 11 0.00 8.73 -45.78
C ALA A 11 -0.94 7.58 -45.39
N GLY A 12 -1.79 7.12 -46.33
CA GLY A 12 -2.75 6.05 -46.07
C GLY A 12 -3.82 6.44 -45.04
N GLU A 13 -4.49 5.44 -44.47
CA GLU A 13 -5.44 5.64 -43.38
C GLU A 13 -4.68 5.62 -42.05
N VAL A 14 -4.70 6.75 -41.34
CA VAL A 14 -4.04 6.92 -40.03
C VAL A 14 -4.99 6.75 -38.85
N THR A 15 -6.29 6.69 -39.12
CA THR A 15 -7.33 6.49 -38.10
C THR A 15 -7.32 5.05 -37.60
N VAL A 16 -7.41 4.90 -36.28
CA VAL A 16 -7.61 3.60 -35.64
C VAL A 16 -9.11 3.28 -35.55
N LYS A 17 -9.46 2.00 -35.40
CA LYS A 17 -10.87 1.53 -35.32
C LYS A 17 -11.55 1.80 -33.98
N TYR A 18 -10.99 2.68 -33.14
CA TYR A 18 -11.57 3.03 -31.85
C TYR A 18 -12.96 3.69 -32.05
N PRO A 19 -13.98 3.35 -31.25
CA PRO A 19 -14.00 2.45 -30.08
C PRO A 19 -14.33 0.98 -30.41
N PHE A 20 -14.47 0.60 -31.68
CA PHE A 20 -14.85 -0.78 -32.09
C PHE A 20 -13.70 -1.79 -31.99
N ALA A 21 -12.46 -1.31 -31.86
CA ALA A 21 -11.29 -2.09 -31.48
C ALA A 21 -10.53 -1.36 -30.36
N PRO A 22 -9.91 -2.08 -29.41
CA PRO A 22 -9.15 -1.46 -28.33
C PRO A 22 -7.95 -0.69 -28.87
N LEU A 23 -7.61 0.41 -28.22
CA LEU A 23 -6.38 1.14 -28.50
C LEU A 23 -5.22 0.46 -27.78
N GLU A 24 -4.23 0.00 -28.54
CA GLU A 24 -2.98 -0.52 -27.98
C GLU A 24 -2.18 0.62 -27.35
N VAL A 25 -1.84 0.49 -26.07
CA VAL A 25 -1.00 1.44 -25.34
C VAL A 25 0.46 0.97 -25.32
N CYS A 26 1.38 1.89 -25.03
CA CYS A 26 2.79 1.53 -24.91
C CYS A 26 3.06 0.68 -23.64
N PRO A 27 4.07 -0.19 -23.65
CA PRO A 27 4.49 -0.90 -22.45
C PRO A 27 4.87 0.08 -21.33
N GLY A 28 4.36 -0.17 -20.12
CA GLY A 28 4.58 0.72 -18.97
C GLY A 28 3.68 1.96 -18.95
N PHE A 29 2.58 1.95 -19.73
CA PHE A 29 1.55 2.95 -19.65
C PHE A 29 1.02 3.10 -18.22
N ARG A 30 0.76 4.34 -17.80
CA ARG A 30 0.32 4.68 -16.44
C ARG A 30 -1.17 5.00 -16.43
N GLY A 31 -1.99 3.96 -16.42
CA GLY A 31 -3.44 4.04 -16.31
C GLY A 31 -3.92 3.97 -14.86
N LYS A 32 -5.11 3.39 -14.65
CA LYS A 32 -5.74 3.30 -13.33
C LYS A 32 -4.85 2.56 -12.32
N PRO A 33 -4.58 3.14 -11.14
CA PRO A 33 -3.94 2.39 -10.06
C PRO A 33 -4.85 1.25 -9.58
N GLU A 34 -4.32 0.03 -9.59
CA GLU A 34 -4.99 -1.17 -9.11
C GLU A 34 -4.30 -1.67 -7.85
N LEU A 35 -5.09 -1.95 -6.81
CA LEU A 35 -4.60 -2.59 -5.59
C LEU A 35 -4.95 -4.08 -5.62
N ASN A 36 -3.96 -4.94 -5.34
CA ASN A 36 -4.15 -6.32 -4.95
C ASN A 36 -4.23 -6.42 -3.42
N PRO A 37 -5.44 -6.59 -2.83
CA PRO A 37 -5.60 -6.65 -1.37
C PRO A 37 -4.92 -7.86 -0.74
N GLU A 38 -4.64 -8.91 -1.52
CA GLU A 38 -4.01 -10.11 -1.00
C GLU A 38 -2.53 -9.89 -0.67
N GLN A 39 -1.82 -9.14 -1.51
CA GLN A 39 -0.41 -8.79 -1.32
C GLN A 39 -0.23 -7.52 -0.46
N CYS A 40 -1.27 -6.71 -0.28
CA CYS A 40 -1.16 -5.47 0.46
C CYS A 40 -1.04 -5.74 1.97
N ILE A 41 -0.01 -5.17 2.59
CA ILE A 41 0.22 -5.23 4.04
C ILE A 41 -0.31 -3.99 4.80
N ALA A 42 -1.02 -3.10 4.11
CA ALA A 42 -1.57 -1.85 4.66
C ALA A 42 -0.56 -0.96 5.40
N CYS A 43 0.69 -0.90 4.92
CA CYS A 43 1.78 -0.13 5.56
C CYS A 43 1.66 1.40 5.38
N GLY A 44 0.91 1.88 4.38
CA GLY A 44 0.71 3.31 4.14
C GLY A 44 1.82 4.01 3.35
N ALA A 45 2.86 3.31 2.90
CA ALA A 45 3.95 3.90 2.11
C ALA A 45 3.43 4.62 0.85
N CYS A 46 2.47 4.02 0.13
CA CYS A 46 1.86 4.61 -1.06
C CYS A 46 1.07 5.90 -0.75
N THR A 47 0.45 5.98 0.44
CA THR A 47 -0.27 7.16 0.92
C THR A 47 0.69 8.31 1.15
N THR A 48 1.79 8.07 1.88
CA THR A 48 2.83 9.07 2.15
C THR A 48 3.51 9.56 0.87
N ALA A 49 3.72 8.68 -0.11
CA ALA A 49 4.38 9.03 -1.36
C ALA A 49 3.47 9.73 -2.39
N CYS A 50 2.15 9.81 -2.15
CA CYS A 50 1.19 10.36 -3.10
C CYS A 50 1.25 11.90 -3.12
N PRO A 51 1.78 12.56 -4.16
CA PRO A 51 1.95 14.01 -4.17
C PRO A 51 0.61 14.76 -4.22
N ALA A 52 -0.42 14.13 -4.79
CA ALA A 52 -1.74 14.70 -4.92
C ALA A 52 -2.65 14.39 -3.72
N ASN A 53 -2.21 13.61 -2.72
CA ASN A 53 -3.06 13.13 -1.63
C ASN A 53 -4.37 12.48 -2.13
N ALA A 54 -4.27 11.71 -3.22
CA ALA A 54 -5.38 10.95 -3.80
C ALA A 54 -5.61 9.61 -3.07
N LEU A 55 -4.60 9.15 -2.34
CA LEU A 55 -4.65 7.98 -1.47
C LEU A 55 -4.81 8.43 -0.02
N THR A 56 -5.61 7.72 0.74
CA THR A 56 -5.74 7.89 2.20
C THR A 56 -5.69 6.53 2.89
N MET A 57 -5.30 6.55 4.16
CA MET A 57 -5.28 5.37 5.02
C MET A 57 -5.74 5.76 6.43
N GLU A 58 -6.86 5.22 6.86
CA GLU A 58 -7.50 5.52 8.14
C GLU A 58 -7.54 4.26 8.99
N THR A 59 -7.29 4.40 10.30
CA THR A 59 -7.33 3.29 11.25
C THR A 59 -8.48 3.53 12.22
N HIS A 60 -9.38 2.55 12.32
CA HIS A 60 -10.52 2.51 13.21
C HIS A 60 -10.29 1.34 14.20
N PRO A 61 -9.67 1.59 15.36
CA PRO A 61 -9.38 0.56 16.35
C PRO A 61 -10.64 -0.16 16.84
N ASP A 62 -11.73 0.58 17.05
CA ASP A 62 -13.00 0.06 17.56
C ASP A 62 -13.66 -0.93 16.58
N ASP A 63 -13.48 -0.72 15.28
CA ASP A 63 -14.00 -1.57 14.21
C ASP A 63 -13.00 -2.67 13.79
N ASN A 64 -11.85 -2.77 14.45
CA ASN A 64 -10.72 -3.63 14.04
C ASN A 64 -10.38 -3.47 12.54
N ALA A 65 -10.40 -2.24 12.05
CA ALA A 65 -10.32 -1.96 10.63
C ALA A 65 -9.27 -0.90 10.31
N ARG A 66 -8.52 -1.14 9.24
CA ARG A 66 -7.70 -0.14 8.57
C ARG A 66 -8.14 -0.02 7.13
N ILE A 67 -8.61 1.15 6.75
CA ILE A 67 -9.26 1.40 5.48
C ILE A 67 -8.29 2.15 4.58
N TRP A 68 -7.95 1.53 3.45
CA TRP A 68 -7.25 2.17 2.35
C TRP A 68 -8.28 2.69 1.35
N GLN A 69 -8.07 3.90 0.84
CA GLN A 69 -8.94 4.50 -0.15
C GLN A 69 -8.15 5.23 -1.22
N LEU A 70 -8.56 5.07 -2.47
CA LEU A 70 -8.12 5.85 -3.62
C LEU A 70 -9.29 6.65 -4.17
N PHE A 71 -9.08 7.96 -4.34
CA PHE A 71 -9.97 8.81 -5.11
C PHE A 71 -9.35 9.10 -6.48
N ILE A 72 -9.84 8.42 -7.52
CA ILE A 72 -9.31 8.49 -8.89
C ILE A 72 -9.36 9.93 -9.42
N GLY A 73 -10.41 10.69 -9.10
CA GLY A 73 -10.58 12.07 -9.56
C GLY A 73 -9.52 13.08 -9.06
N ARG A 74 -8.67 12.70 -8.08
CA ARG A 74 -7.53 13.51 -7.63
C ARG A 74 -6.19 12.90 -8.06
N CYS A 75 -6.18 11.65 -8.50
CA CYS A 75 -4.96 10.97 -8.93
C CYS A 75 -4.36 11.66 -10.16
N ILE A 76 -3.05 11.90 -10.12
CA ILE A 76 -2.29 12.46 -11.26
C ILE A 76 -1.51 11.39 -12.04
N TYR A 77 -1.78 10.10 -11.78
CA TYR A 77 -1.21 8.95 -12.49
C TYR A 77 0.34 8.92 -12.56
N CYS A 78 1.00 9.47 -11.53
CA CYS A 78 2.45 9.65 -11.54
C CYS A 78 3.28 8.37 -11.31
N GLY A 79 2.68 7.24 -10.90
CA GLY A 79 3.41 5.99 -10.66
C GLY A 79 4.10 5.84 -9.29
N ARG A 80 4.24 6.91 -8.51
CA ARG A 80 4.99 6.87 -7.23
C ARG A 80 4.48 5.82 -6.24
N CYS A 81 3.18 5.56 -6.20
CA CYS A 81 2.59 4.57 -5.30
C CYS A 81 3.04 3.14 -5.62
N GLU A 82 3.23 2.82 -6.90
CA GLU A 82 3.75 1.53 -7.37
C GLU A 82 5.24 1.38 -7.03
N GLU A 83 6.03 2.43 -7.28
CA GLU A 83 7.47 2.44 -7.00
C GLU A 83 7.81 2.22 -5.52
N VAL A 84 7.03 2.80 -4.61
CA VAL A 84 7.30 2.70 -3.16
C VAL A 84 6.68 1.48 -2.48
N CYS A 85 5.87 0.69 -3.20
CA CYS A 85 5.16 -0.42 -2.58
C CYS A 85 6.13 -1.59 -2.31
N PRO A 86 6.40 -1.94 -1.03
CA PRO A 86 7.40 -2.96 -0.72
C PRO A 86 7.00 -4.38 -1.15
N THR A 87 5.69 -4.61 -1.35
CA THR A 87 5.14 -5.91 -1.76
C THR A 87 4.60 -5.90 -3.18
N HIS A 88 4.80 -4.81 -3.94
CA HIS A 88 4.23 -4.60 -5.28
C HIS A 88 2.71 -4.82 -5.35
N ALA A 89 2.01 -4.55 -4.24
CA ALA A 89 0.57 -4.75 -4.13
C ALA A 89 -0.26 -3.69 -4.86
N ILE A 90 0.32 -2.55 -5.22
CA ILE A 90 -0.33 -1.53 -6.05
C ILE A 90 0.47 -1.34 -7.33
N ARG A 91 -0.21 -1.31 -8.46
CA ARG A 91 0.38 -1.15 -9.79
C ARG A 91 -0.42 -0.18 -10.65
N LEU A 92 0.21 0.42 -11.66
CA LEU A 92 -0.50 1.20 -12.65
C LEU A 92 -0.89 0.27 -13.81
N SER A 93 -2.19 0.14 -14.05
CA SER A 93 -2.71 -0.70 -15.15
C SER A 93 -2.68 0.02 -16.49
N GLU A 94 -3.08 -0.68 -17.55
CA GLU A 94 -3.30 -0.11 -18.87
C GLU A 94 -4.72 0.47 -19.04
N GLU A 95 -5.58 0.39 -18.01
CA GLU A 95 -6.96 0.91 -18.05
C GLU A 95 -6.97 2.45 -18.00
N PHE A 96 -7.42 3.10 -19.08
CA PHE A 96 -7.53 4.57 -19.17
C PHE A 96 -8.97 5.07 -19.38
N GLU A 97 -9.91 4.19 -19.71
CA GLU A 97 -11.32 4.52 -19.98
C GLU A 97 -12.13 4.67 -18.69
N LEU A 98 -11.76 5.64 -17.84
CA LEU A 98 -12.26 5.77 -16.46
C LEU A 98 -13.44 6.74 -16.30
N ALA A 99 -14.12 7.07 -17.40
CA ALA A 99 -15.25 7.99 -17.36
C ALA A 99 -16.42 7.38 -16.59
N VAL A 100 -16.92 8.11 -15.59
CA VAL A 100 -18.07 7.71 -14.77
C VAL A 100 -19.11 8.82 -14.75
N THR A 101 -20.37 8.48 -14.50
CA THR A 101 -21.48 9.44 -14.42
C THR A 101 -21.67 10.02 -13.02
N ARG A 102 -21.13 9.36 -11.99
CA ARG A 102 -21.24 9.76 -10.58
C ARG A 102 -19.88 9.86 -9.93
N LYS A 103 -19.73 10.82 -9.01
CA LYS A 103 -18.46 11.03 -8.29
C LYS A 103 -18.11 9.85 -7.37
N GLU A 104 -19.11 9.17 -6.82
CA GLU A 104 -18.92 8.04 -5.90
C GLU A 104 -18.17 6.88 -6.57
N ASP A 105 -18.35 6.70 -7.88
CA ASP A 105 -17.72 5.62 -8.66
C ASP A 105 -16.22 5.84 -8.87
N LEU A 106 -15.69 7.02 -8.53
CA LEU A 106 -14.24 7.32 -8.54
C LEU A 106 -13.53 6.84 -7.27
N TYR A 107 -14.25 6.34 -6.27
CA TYR A 107 -13.67 5.85 -5.03
C TYR A 107 -13.44 4.35 -5.09
N VAL A 108 -12.20 3.93 -4.85
CA VAL A 108 -11.83 2.53 -4.64
C VAL A 108 -11.45 2.35 -3.17
N ARG A 109 -11.92 1.28 -2.52
CA ARG A 109 -11.70 1.03 -1.10
C ARG A 109 -11.23 -0.40 -0.86
N ALA A 110 -10.37 -0.58 0.13
CA ALA A 110 -9.98 -1.87 0.65
C ALA A 110 -9.86 -1.80 2.18
N THR A 111 -10.30 -2.83 2.88
CA THR A 111 -10.30 -2.90 4.35
C THR A 111 -9.39 -4.02 4.81
N PHE A 112 -8.55 -3.72 5.80
CA PHE A 112 -7.58 -4.64 6.39
C PHE A 112 -7.81 -4.76 7.89
N ARG A 113 -7.57 -5.95 8.45
CA ARG A 113 -7.70 -6.20 9.90
C ARG A 113 -6.45 -5.79 10.67
N LEU A 114 -6.63 -5.48 11.95
CA LEU A 114 -5.55 -5.15 12.87
C LEU A 114 -5.19 -6.34 13.75
N GLN A 115 -3.89 -6.59 13.88
CA GLN A 115 -3.32 -7.48 14.87
C GLN A 115 -3.57 -6.94 16.26
N HIS A 116 -4.03 -7.83 17.15
CA HIS A 116 -4.20 -7.56 18.56
C HIS A 116 -2.98 -8.02 19.34
N CYS A 117 -2.58 -7.23 20.33
CA CYS A 117 -1.49 -7.56 21.23
C CYS A 117 -1.84 -8.81 22.06
N SER A 118 -0.93 -9.79 22.17
CA SER A 118 -1.15 -10.97 23.03
C SER A 118 -1.21 -10.64 24.53
N GLU A 119 -0.65 -9.50 24.95
CA GLU A 119 -0.55 -9.10 26.38
C GLU A 119 -1.70 -8.19 26.82
N CYS A 120 -1.95 -7.09 26.07
CA CYS A 120 -2.95 -6.09 26.44
C CYS A 120 -4.20 -6.10 25.58
N HIS A 121 -4.25 -6.97 24.56
CA HIS A 121 -5.35 -7.08 23.59
C HIS A 121 -5.67 -5.82 22.79
N ALA A 122 -4.91 -4.73 22.92
CA ALA A 122 -5.10 -3.55 22.09
C ALA A 122 -4.68 -3.83 20.62
N PRO A 123 -5.44 -3.36 19.62
CA PRO A 123 -5.01 -3.39 18.22
C PRO A 123 -3.84 -2.43 18.02
N PHE A 124 -2.82 -2.81 17.24
CA PHE A 124 -1.61 -1.99 17.11
C PHE A 124 -1.04 -1.86 15.69
N ALA A 125 -1.24 -2.84 14.81
CA ALA A 125 -0.71 -2.82 13.46
C ALA A 125 -1.56 -3.72 12.54
N PRO A 126 -1.50 -3.59 11.20
CA PRO A 126 -2.17 -4.52 10.29
C PRO A 126 -1.68 -5.96 10.46
N GLU A 127 -2.59 -6.93 10.46
CA GLU A 127 -2.26 -8.37 10.61
C GLU A 127 -1.19 -8.82 9.61
N LYS A 128 -1.40 -8.50 8.33
CA LYS A 128 -0.46 -8.85 7.24
C LYS A 128 0.92 -8.22 7.40
N SER A 129 1.01 -7.03 8.00
CA SER A 129 2.31 -6.38 8.26
C SER A 129 3.09 -7.08 9.38
N VAL A 130 2.38 -7.53 10.43
CA VAL A 130 2.97 -8.27 11.55
C VAL A 130 3.42 -9.66 11.09
N ALA A 131 2.57 -10.34 10.30
CA ALA A 131 2.90 -11.62 9.71
C ALA A 131 4.17 -11.55 8.85
N LEU A 132 4.24 -10.58 7.92
CA LEU A 132 5.42 -10.37 7.08
C LEU A 132 6.67 -10.10 7.92
N ALA A 133 6.59 -9.25 8.94
CA ALA A 133 7.72 -8.97 9.82
C ALA A 133 8.20 -10.23 10.56
N ALA A 134 7.27 -11.05 11.06
CA ALA A 134 7.60 -12.31 11.73
C ALA A 134 8.28 -13.31 10.78
N GLU A 135 7.81 -13.41 9.54
CA GLU A 135 8.41 -14.25 8.51
C GLU A 135 9.81 -13.79 8.11
N LEU A 136 10.01 -12.48 7.89
CA LEU A 136 11.32 -11.92 7.55
C LEU A 136 12.36 -12.17 8.64
N LEU A 137 11.96 -12.05 9.91
CA LEU A 137 12.81 -12.37 11.06
C LEU A 137 13.16 -13.86 11.13
N ALA A 138 12.20 -14.72 10.77
CA ALA A 138 12.40 -16.17 10.76
C ALA A 138 13.32 -16.64 9.62
N LEU A 139 13.29 -15.99 8.45
CA LEU A 139 14.08 -16.39 7.27
C LEU A 139 15.59 -16.42 7.51
N HIS A 140 16.10 -15.63 8.47
CA HIS A 140 17.53 -15.50 8.74
C HIS A 140 17.99 -16.30 9.98
N GLN A 141 17.14 -17.19 10.52
CA GLN A 141 17.43 -17.91 11.77
C GLN A 141 17.36 -19.42 11.61
N SER A 142 18.45 -20.10 11.92
CA SER A 142 18.56 -21.56 11.87
C SER A 142 18.05 -22.25 13.13
N ASN A 143 17.83 -21.51 14.22
CA ASN A 143 17.38 -22.04 15.52
C ASN A 143 15.84 -22.01 15.62
N PRO A 144 15.15 -23.16 15.62
CA PRO A 144 13.69 -23.21 15.67
C PRO A 144 13.10 -22.58 16.95
N ALA A 145 13.76 -22.71 18.09
CA ALA A 145 13.29 -22.13 19.35
C ALA A 145 13.34 -20.59 19.32
N LEU A 146 14.37 -20.03 18.66
CA LEU A 146 14.49 -18.59 18.47
C LEU A 146 13.43 -18.06 17.49
N VAL A 147 13.17 -18.78 16.40
CA VAL A 147 12.10 -18.44 15.45
C VAL A 147 10.74 -18.36 16.16
N GLU A 148 10.43 -19.33 17.01
CA GLU A 148 9.16 -19.33 17.76
C GLU A 148 9.08 -18.13 18.72
N THR A 149 10.18 -17.84 19.41
CA THR A 149 10.27 -16.67 20.29
C THR A 149 10.06 -15.35 19.52
N LEU A 150 10.66 -15.22 18.33
CA LEU A 150 10.52 -14.04 17.48
C LEU A 150 9.08 -13.87 16.97
N ARG A 151 8.40 -14.96 16.61
CA ARG A 151 6.97 -14.94 16.24
C ARG A 151 6.10 -14.52 17.40
N ALA A 152 6.33 -15.06 18.60
CA ALA A 152 5.61 -14.66 19.80
C ALA A 152 5.81 -13.16 20.09
N GLN A 153 7.05 -12.67 19.99
CA GLN A 153 7.35 -11.25 20.15
C GLN A 153 6.69 -10.39 19.07
N ALA A 154 6.60 -10.83 17.81
CA ALA A 154 5.93 -10.08 16.74
C ALA A 154 4.46 -9.74 17.08
N ASN A 155 3.78 -10.63 17.81
CA ASN A 155 2.39 -10.46 18.25
C ASN A 155 2.22 -9.52 19.48
N VAL A 156 3.30 -8.97 20.03
CA VAL A 156 3.26 -8.02 21.15
C VAL A 156 3.44 -6.58 20.65
N CYS A 157 2.56 -5.67 21.09
CA CYS A 157 2.61 -4.27 20.69
C CYS A 157 3.86 -3.54 21.22
N PRO A 158 4.28 -2.42 20.59
CA PRO A 158 5.46 -1.67 21.01
C PRO A 158 5.41 -1.19 22.48
N ALA A 159 4.22 -0.83 22.99
CA ALA A 159 4.06 -0.38 24.36
C ALA A 159 4.33 -1.50 25.39
N CYS A 160 3.79 -2.71 25.15
CA CYS A 160 4.04 -3.86 26.02
C CYS A 160 5.48 -4.35 25.91
N LYS A 161 6.09 -4.34 24.71
CA LYS A 161 7.53 -4.61 24.53
C LYS A 161 8.40 -3.65 25.33
N ARG A 162 8.09 -2.35 25.26
CA ARG A 162 8.83 -1.33 26.02
C ARG A 162 8.72 -1.55 27.52
N ARG A 163 7.52 -1.85 28.02
CA ARG A 163 7.29 -2.16 29.44
C ARG A 163 8.10 -3.37 29.89
N ALA A 164 8.05 -4.47 29.14
CA ALA A 164 8.81 -5.68 29.44
C ALA A 164 10.33 -5.45 29.40
N ALA A 165 10.82 -4.57 28.52
CA ALA A 165 12.23 -4.21 28.47
C ALA A 165 12.68 -3.36 29.69
N LEU A 166 11.79 -2.51 30.22
CA LEU A 166 12.05 -1.71 31.42
C LEU A 166 12.04 -2.55 32.70
N GLU A 167 11.23 -3.61 32.73
CA GLU A 167 11.06 -4.53 33.86
C GLU A 167 12.00 -5.75 33.75
N HIS A 168 13.32 -5.52 33.86
CA HIS A 168 14.29 -6.61 33.81
C HIS A 168 14.68 -7.05 35.25
N ARG A 169 14.34 -8.29 35.63
CA ARG A 169 14.69 -8.92 36.94
C ARG A 169 14.19 -8.17 38.19
N GLY A 170 12.98 -7.60 38.16
CA GLY A 170 12.39 -6.95 39.34
C GLY A 170 12.97 -5.58 39.69
N SER A 171 13.81 -5.01 38.83
CA SER A 171 14.28 -3.63 38.91
C SER A 171 13.85 -2.85 37.66
N THR A 172 13.22 -1.70 37.84
CA THR A 172 12.92 -0.78 36.75
C THR A 172 14.21 -0.05 36.35
N ASN A 173 14.72 -0.29 35.15
CA ASN A 173 15.90 0.43 34.65
C ASN A 173 15.46 1.79 34.07
N VAL A 174 15.38 2.83 34.93
CA VAL A 174 14.87 4.17 34.61
C VAL A 174 15.89 5.08 33.89
N HIS A 175 17.07 4.58 33.50
CA HIS A 175 18.18 5.43 33.05
C HIS A 175 18.05 6.12 31.67
N TYR A 176 16.87 6.10 31.02
CA TYR A 176 16.67 6.74 29.71
C TYR A 176 15.39 7.58 29.62
N TYR A 177 15.20 8.52 30.55
CA TYR A 177 14.39 9.71 30.30
C TYR A 177 15.33 10.89 30.02
N ILE A 178 15.55 11.20 28.74
CA ILE A 178 15.89 12.57 28.35
C ILE A 178 14.54 13.27 28.29
N GLU A 179 14.32 14.21 29.21
CA GLU A 179 13.21 15.16 29.13
C GLU A 179 13.32 15.88 27.77
N GLU A 180 12.38 15.64 26.86
CA GLU A 180 12.11 16.58 25.77
C GLU A 180 11.53 17.84 26.44
N GLN A 181 12.43 18.76 26.82
CA GLN A 181 12.05 20.11 27.23
C GLN A 181 11.53 20.86 26.00
N ALA A 182 10.26 21.25 26.10
CA ALA A 182 9.51 22.34 25.45
C ALA A 182 10.06 23.00 24.17
#